data_AF-A0A3P6PV13-F1
#
_entry.id   AF-A0A3P6PV13-F1
#
_cell.length_a   1.000
_cell.length_b   1.000
_cell.length_c   1.000
_cell.angle_alpha   90.00
_cell.angle_beta   90.00
_cell.angle_gamma   90.00
#
_symmetry.space_group_name_H-M   'P 1'
#
loop_
_entity.id
_entity.type
_entity.pdbx_description
1 polymer ?
#
loop_
_entity_poly.entity_id
_entity_poly.type
_entity_poly.pdbx_seq_one_letter_code
_entity_poly.pdbx_strand_id
1 'polypeptide(L)'
;MQELVTHDTKNNTYDYKHTFCVEVVPICRDCVVCLPKRTAQSLGNMNQLLVCVRVNNVVTLIDPATLQIADVNSTQYYRDPFHAVFQSKQLVEFYVLDVEDVGNLKRASGHGRISTKHRLVDVWVVPSDQVGHDDQQICTRSHLGHVLKPGDLVLGYHVRNINANSALLDEMKPDEVPDVILVRKIYDRTMRQRRRNWKLKRLVENGNVVNDTASVENEFEVGNDPSFRAF
;
A
#
# COMPACT_ATOMS: atom_id res chain seq x y z
N MET A 1 -11.09 -8.70 29.50
CA MET A 1 -12.12 -9.12 30.47
C MET A 1 -11.60 -10.33 31.21
N GLN A 2 -11.82 -10.40 32.53
CA GLN A 2 -11.46 -11.58 33.31
C GLN A 2 -12.71 -12.12 33.99
N GLU A 3 -12.83 -13.43 34.01
CA GLU A 3 -13.93 -14.17 34.61
C GLU A 3 -13.33 -15.17 35.60
N LEU A 4 -13.77 -15.13 36.86
CA LEU A 4 -13.34 -16.08 37.88
C LEU A 4 -13.98 -17.43 37.58
N VAL A 5 -13.16 -18.47 37.41
CA VAL A 5 -13.63 -19.82 37.15
C VAL A 5 -13.74 -20.60 38.46
N THR A 6 -12.67 -20.62 39.25
CA THR A 6 -12.60 -21.35 40.52
C THR A 6 -11.74 -20.62 41.55
N HIS A 7 -12.02 -20.87 42.84
CA HIS A 7 -11.25 -20.34 43.96
C HIS A 7 -11.03 -21.45 45.00
N ASP A 8 -9.77 -21.74 45.33
CA ASP A 8 -9.39 -22.62 46.42
C ASP A 8 -9.17 -21.79 47.69
N THR A 9 -10.14 -21.83 48.60
CA THR A 9 -10.12 -21.10 49.87
C THR A 9 -9.07 -21.59 50.85
N LYS A 10 -8.54 -22.82 50.69
CA LYS A 10 -7.53 -23.39 51.58
C LYS A 10 -6.13 -22.90 51.24
N ASN A 11 -5.87 -22.67 49.96
CA ASN A 11 -4.58 -22.21 49.45
C ASN A 11 -4.60 -20.75 48.97
N ASN A 12 -5.75 -20.08 49.04
CA ASN A 12 -5.97 -18.71 48.58
C ASN A 12 -5.54 -18.51 47.11
N THR A 13 -5.82 -19.50 46.27
CA THR A 13 -5.48 -19.50 44.83
C THR A 13 -6.74 -19.37 43.99
N TYR A 14 -6.67 -18.56 42.94
CA TYR A 14 -7.79 -18.24 42.07
C TYR A 14 -7.44 -18.60 40.62
N ASP A 15 -8.38 -19.26 39.94
CA ASP A 15 -8.26 -19.55 38.53
C ASP A 15 -9.15 -18.58 37.74
N TYR A 16 -8.53 -17.80 36.87
CA TYR A 16 -9.21 -16.82 36.04
C TYR A 16 -9.13 -17.22 34.56
N LYS A 17 -10.24 -17.04 33.85
CA LYS A 17 -10.27 -17.04 32.39
C LYS A 17 -10.06 -15.61 31.90
N HIS A 18 -9.01 -15.41 31.13
CA HIS A 18 -8.68 -14.11 30.53
C HIS A 18 -9.11 -14.06 29.07
N THR A 19 -9.94 -13.07 28.75
CA THR A 19 -10.36 -12.77 27.38
C THR A 19 -9.76 -11.44 26.94
N PHE A 20 -9.00 -11.46 25.85
CA PHE A 20 -8.45 -10.28 25.20
C PHE A 20 -9.23 -9.99 23.92
N CYS A 21 -9.72 -8.77 23.79
CA CYS A 21 -10.28 -8.27 22.53
C CYS A 21 -9.22 -7.38 21.88
N VAL A 22 -8.85 -7.70 20.64
CA VAL A 22 -7.88 -6.93 19.87
C VAL A 22 -8.61 -6.33 18.68
N GLU A 23 -8.62 -5.02 18.61
CA GLU A 23 -9.16 -4.29 17.47
C GLU A 23 -8.01 -3.78 16.59
N VAL A 24 -8.15 -3.94 15.28
CA VAL A 24 -7.17 -3.50 14.29
C VAL A 24 -7.76 -2.33 13.51
N VAL A 25 -6.92 -1.35 13.19
CA VAL A 25 -7.32 -0.21 12.35
C VAL A 25 -7.85 -0.71 11.00
N PRO A 26 -9.08 -0.36 10.60
CA PRO A 26 -9.74 -0.88 9.39
C PRO A 26 -9.25 -0.18 8.10
N ILE A 27 -7.95 0.10 7.99
CA ILE A 27 -7.33 0.69 6.80
C ILE A 27 -6.35 -0.32 6.21
N CYS A 28 -6.57 -0.68 4.95
CA CYS A 28 -5.68 -1.57 4.21
C CYS A 28 -4.69 -0.78 3.36
N ARG A 29 -3.58 -1.44 3.02
CA ARG A 29 -2.66 -0.96 1.98
C ARG A 29 -3.42 -0.82 0.65
N ASP A 30 -3.02 0.17 -0.14
CA ASP A 30 -3.58 0.49 -1.46
C ASP A 30 -5.03 1.04 -1.39
N CYS A 31 -5.59 1.31 -0.21
CA CYS A 31 -6.86 2.03 -0.06
C CYS A 31 -6.67 3.55 -0.18
N VAL A 32 -7.73 4.24 -0.58
CA VAL A 32 -7.82 5.71 -0.50
C VAL A 32 -8.70 6.09 0.68
N VAL A 33 -8.23 7.03 1.49
CA VAL A 33 -8.97 7.62 2.60
C VAL A 33 -9.31 9.07 2.28
N CYS A 34 -10.44 9.53 2.81
CA CYS A 34 -10.79 10.95 2.84
C CYS A 34 -10.77 11.39 4.30
N LEU A 35 -9.81 12.23 4.66
CA LEU A 35 -9.69 12.75 6.02
C LEU A 35 -10.62 13.94 6.22
N PRO A 36 -11.19 14.13 7.43
CA PRO A 36 -11.79 15.39 7.81
C PRO A 36 -10.77 16.54 7.69
N LYS A 37 -11.23 17.74 7.30
CA LYS A 37 -10.37 18.93 7.12
C LYS A 37 -9.49 19.22 8.34
N ARG A 38 -10.04 19.09 9.55
CA ARG A 38 -9.31 19.32 10.81
C ARG A 38 -8.16 18.32 10.98
N THR A 39 -8.41 17.05 10.68
CA THR A 39 -7.40 15.98 10.76
C THR A 39 -6.31 16.22 9.73
N ALA A 40 -6.68 16.50 8.48
CA ALA A 40 -5.75 16.81 7.40
C ALA A 40 -4.85 18.02 7.70
N GLN A 41 -5.40 19.07 8.32
CA GLN A 41 -4.64 20.23 8.81
C GLN A 41 -3.64 19.83 9.90
N SER A 42 -4.06 19.04 10.89
CA SER A 42 -3.17 18.60 11.98
C SER A 42 -2.04 17.68 11.51
N LEU A 43 -2.21 17.00 10.37
CA LEU A 43 -1.18 16.18 9.72
C LEU A 43 -0.24 17.00 8.82
N GLY A 44 -0.19 18.33 8.99
CA GLY A 44 0.73 19.21 8.27
C GLY A 44 0.10 19.82 7.03
N ASN A 45 -1.15 20.27 7.12
CA ASN A 45 -1.87 20.88 6.00
C ASN A 45 -1.87 20.00 4.74
N MET A 46 -2.16 18.70 4.93
CA MET A 46 -2.32 17.75 3.83
C MET A 46 -3.65 17.94 3.10
N ASN A 47 -3.74 17.44 1.88
CA ASN A 47 -5.03 17.26 1.21
C ASN A 47 -5.87 16.18 1.92
N GLN A 48 -7.19 16.20 1.70
CA GLN A 48 -8.12 15.26 2.33
C GLN A 48 -8.03 13.85 1.73
N LEU A 49 -7.85 13.75 0.40
CA LEU A 49 -7.72 12.48 -0.30
C LEU A 49 -6.29 11.96 -0.29
N LEU A 50 -6.07 10.85 0.42
CA LEU A 50 -4.74 10.27 0.63
C LEU A 50 -4.74 8.77 0.29
N VAL A 51 -3.60 8.28 -0.18
CA VAL A 51 -3.38 6.84 -0.46
C VAL A 51 -2.64 6.20 0.71
N CYS A 52 -3.13 5.05 1.19
CA CYS A 52 -2.41 4.25 2.18
C CYS A 52 -1.31 3.42 1.49
N VAL A 53 -0.05 3.81 1.67
CA VAL A 53 1.10 3.15 1.03
C VAL A 53 1.69 2.01 1.85
N ARG A 54 1.51 2.03 3.18
CA ARG A 54 2.08 1.05 4.09
C ARG A 54 1.25 0.95 5.36
N VAL A 55 1.04 -0.29 5.82
CA VAL A 55 0.42 -0.61 7.10
C VAL A 55 1.38 -1.53 7.85
N ASN A 56 2.05 -0.99 8.87
CA ASN A 56 2.89 -1.74 9.81
C ASN A 56 2.39 -1.43 11.24
N ASN A 57 3.27 -1.10 12.18
CA ASN A 57 2.90 -0.56 13.50
C ASN A 57 2.18 0.80 13.41
N VAL A 58 2.32 1.48 12.26
CA VAL A 58 1.63 2.74 11.92
C VAL A 58 1.05 2.62 10.52
N VAL A 59 -0.02 3.36 10.27
CA VAL A 59 -0.60 3.55 8.94
C VAL A 59 0.09 4.74 8.28
N THR A 60 0.79 4.50 7.17
CA THR A 60 1.46 5.55 6.41
C THR A 60 0.58 5.97 5.24
N LEU A 61 0.23 7.25 5.21
CA LEU A 61 -0.57 7.90 4.18
C LEU A 61 0.31 8.81 3.33
N ILE A 62 0.08 8.83 2.01
CA ILE A 62 0.72 9.77 1.09
C ILE A 62 -0.33 10.59 0.35
N ASP A 63 -0.06 11.87 0.17
CA ASP A 63 -0.77 12.72 -0.77
C ASP A 63 -0.17 12.54 -2.18
N PRO A 64 -0.92 11.98 -3.16
CA PRO A 64 -0.41 11.74 -4.49
C PRO A 64 -0.06 13.02 -5.25
N ALA A 65 -0.67 14.17 -4.88
CA ALA A 65 -0.48 15.45 -5.56
C ALA A 65 0.70 16.27 -5.01
N THR A 66 1.13 16.02 -3.76
CA THR A 66 2.17 16.84 -3.10
C THR A 66 3.37 16.07 -2.57
N LEU A 67 3.29 14.73 -2.55
CA LEU A 67 4.21 13.79 -1.88
C LEU A 67 4.33 13.99 -0.37
N GLN A 68 3.43 14.75 0.26
CA GLN A 68 3.37 14.81 1.71
C GLN A 68 3.06 13.42 2.27
N ILE A 69 3.72 13.06 3.36
CA ILE A 69 3.60 11.75 3.99
C ILE A 69 3.37 11.90 5.50
N ALA A 70 2.34 11.23 6.00
CA ALA A 70 2.00 11.20 7.41
C ALA A 70 1.97 9.76 7.91
N ASP A 71 2.47 9.54 9.13
CA ASP A 71 2.31 8.28 9.84
C ASP A 71 1.25 8.49 10.94
N VAL A 72 0.22 7.65 10.94
CA VAL A 72 -0.85 7.64 11.93
C VAL A 72 -0.69 6.41 12.80
N ASN A 73 -0.46 6.59 14.09
CA ASN A 73 -0.42 5.48 15.05
C ASN A 73 -1.82 5.11 15.56
N SER A 74 -1.95 3.98 16.26
CA SER A 74 -3.24 3.51 16.78
C SER A 74 -3.91 4.51 17.71
N THR A 75 -3.17 5.12 18.64
CA THR A 75 -3.71 6.12 19.58
C THR A 75 -4.29 7.34 18.87
N GLN A 76 -3.62 7.83 17.82
CA GLN A 76 -4.10 8.94 17.00
C GLN A 76 -5.34 8.53 16.20
N TYR A 77 -5.32 7.34 15.58
CA TYR A 77 -6.46 6.84 14.82
C TYR A 77 -7.72 6.69 15.69
N TYR A 78 -7.63 6.03 16.84
CA TYR A 78 -8.80 5.81 17.70
C TYR A 78 -9.30 7.08 18.42
N ARG A 79 -8.51 8.17 18.43
CA ARG A 79 -8.96 9.49 18.91
C ARG A 79 -9.86 10.18 17.89
N ASP A 80 -9.56 10.04 16.59
CA ASP A 80 -10.28 10.68 15.49
C ASP A 80 -10.32 9.73 14.28
N PRO A 81 -11.19 8.70 14.33
CA PRO A 81 -11.17 7.62 13.35
C PRO A 81 -11.66 8.10 11.98
N PHE A 82 -11.04 7.57 10.93
CA PHE A 82 -11.43 7.80 9.54
C PHE A 82 -11.51 6.47 8.79
N HIS A 83 -12.26 6.45 7.69
CA HIS A 83 -12.52 5.23 6.91
C HIS A 83 -11.95 5.34 5.50
N ALA A 84 -11.68 4.17 4.89
CA ALA A 84 -11.35 4.10 3.48
C ALA A 84 -12.59 4.42 2.65
N VAL A 85 -12.45 5.38 1.74
CA VAL A 85 -13.48 5.75 0.74
C VAL A 85 -13.44 4.77 -0.43
N PHE A 86 -12.24 4.40 -0.87
CA PHE A 86 -12.06 3.38 -1.89
C PHE A 86 -11.24 2.21 -1.35
N GLN A 87 -11.76 1.00 -1.53
CA GLN A 87 -11.14 -0.25 -1.11
C GLN A 87 -10.44 -0.95 -2.27
N SER A 88 -9.41 -1.75 -1.98
CA SER A 88 -8.55 -2.40 -2.99
C SER A 88 -9.31 -3.25 -4.03
N LYS A 89 -10.54 -3.69 -3.74
CA LYS A 89 -11.40 -4.44 -4.68
C LYS A 89 -11.92 -3.60 -5.85
N GLN A 90 -11.94 -2.28 -5.70
CA GLN A 90 -12.43 -1.31 -6.71
C GLN A 90 -11.30 -0.80 -7.62
N LEU A 91 -10.09 -1.36 -7.51
CA LEU A 91 -8.97 -1.00 -8.36
C LEU A 91 -9.22 -1.47 -9.80
N VAL A 92 -9.01 -0.57 -10.75
CA VAL A 92 -9.10 -0.82 -12.19
C VAL A 92 -7.73 -0.64 -12.81
N GLU A 93 -7.49 -1.36 -13.90
CA GLU A 93 -6.25 -1.29 -14.66
C GLU A 93 -6.25 -0.13 -15.64
N PHE A 94 -5.18 0.66 -15.63
CA PHE A 94 -4.92 1.74 -16.57
C PHE A 94 -3.63 1.47 -17.34
N TYR A 95 -3.62 1.85 -18.60
CA TYR A 95 -2.44 1.85 -19.45
C TYR A 95 -1.79 3.23 -19.42
N VAL A 96 -0.48 3.28 -19.16
CA VAL A 96 0.29 4.53 -19.09
C VAL A 96 0.72 4.96 -20.49
N LEU A 97 0.25 6.12 -20.92
CA LEU A 97 0.59 6.73 -22.21
C LEU A 97 1.85 7.57 -22.09
N ASP A 98 1.91 8.44 -21.09
CA ASP A 98 3.05 9.33 -20.87
C ASP A 98 3.28 9.66 -19.39
N VAL A 99 4.50 10.06 -19.04
CA VAL A 99 4.93 10.43 -17.68
C VAL A 99 5.86 11.63 -17.75
N GLU A 100 5.42 12.77 -17.20
CA GLU A 100 6.22 14.00 -17.12
C GLU A 100 6.54 14.37 -15.67
N ASP A 101 7.78 14.82 -15.42
CA ASP A 101 8.19 15.26 -14.08
C ASP A 101 7.57 16.63 -13.74
N VAL A 102 7.02 16.74 -12.52
CA VAL A 102 6.47 18.01 -12.03
C VAL A 102 7.57 18.83 -11.38
N GLY A 103 8.05 19.86 -12.10
CA GLY A 103 8.98 20.85 -11.56
C GLY A 103 8.30 21.87 -10.64
N ASN A 104 9.04 22.37 -9.64
CA ASN A 104 8.71 23.58 -8.87
C ASN A 104 7.33 23.59 -8.17
N LEU A 105 6.90 22.46 -7.59
CA LEU A 105 5.66 22.43 -6.80
C LEU A 105 5.72 23.42 -5.63
N LYS A 106 4.88 24.45 -5.67
CA LYS A 106 4.62 25.34 -4.53
C LYS A 106 3.73 24.62 -3.53
N ARG A 107 4.26 24.33 -2.35
CA ARG A 107 3.51 23.74 -1.25
C ARG A 107 2.94 24.84 -0.35
N ALA A 108 1.82 24.55 0.29
CA ALA A 108 1.24 25.45 1.27
C ALA A 108 2.21 25.68 2.45
N SER A 109 2.15 26.86 3.05
CA SER A 109 2.87 27.16 4.29
C SER A 109 2.46 26.16 5.38
N GLY A 110 3.44 25.65 6.12
CA GLY A 110 3.22 24.63 7.15
C GLY A 110 2.99 23.22 6.61
N HIS A 111 3.40 22.93 5.37
CA HIS A 111 3.34 21.57 4.83
C HIS A 111 4.10 20.57 5.72
N GLY A 112 3.58 19.35 5.78
CA GLY A 112 4.19 18.25 6.52
C GLY A 112 5.46 17.71 5.86
N ARG A 113 5.89 16.54 6.36
CA ARG A 113 7.05 15.81 5.85
C ARG A 113 6.82 15.37 4.40
N ILE A 114 7.84 15.50 3.56
CA ILE A 114 7.80 15.07 2.15
C ILE A 114 8.49 13.73 2.01
N SER A 115 7.88 12.82 1.24
CA SER A 115 8.50 11.54 0.92
C SER A 115 9.70 11.71 -0.02
N THR A 116 10.83 11.11 0.37
CA THR A 116 12.04 11.00 -0.48
C THR A 116 12.08 9.75 -1.35
N LYS A 117 11.18 8.79 -1.10
CA LYS A 117 11.10 7.52 -1.85
C LYS A 117 10.25 7.59 -3.12
N HIS A 118 9.54 8.69 -3.30
CA HIS A 118 8.56 8.89 -4.35
C HIS A 118 8.99 10.07 -5.22
N ARG A 119 8.56 10.06 -6.48
CA ARG A 119 8.81 11.13 -7.45
C ARG A 119 7.47 11.60 -7.97
N LEU A 120 7.29 12.93 -7.96
CA LEU A 120 6.04 13.56 -8.36
C LEU A 120 6.04 13.72 -9.88
N VAL A 121 5.01 13.19 -10.52
CA VAL A 121 4.85 13.21 -11.97
C VAL A 121 3.39 13.50 -12.32
N ASP A 122 3.19 14.13 -13.47
CA ASP A 122 1.90 14.12 -14.15
C ASP A 122 1.92 12.94 -15.13
N VAL A 123 0.85 12.15 -15.11
CA VAL A 123 0.74 10.88 -15.84
C VAL A 123 -0.50 10.92 -16.71
N TRP A 124 -0.32 10.63 -17.99
CA TRP A 124 -1.43 10.43 -18.91
C TRP A 124 -1.74 8.95 -18.99
N VAL A 125 -3.00 8.61 -18.72
CA VAL A 125 -3.49 7.23 -18.69
C VAL A 125 -4.78 7.09 -19.48
N VAL A 126 -5.08 5.85 -19.88
CA VAL A 126 -6.38 5.44 -20.39
C VAL A 126 -6.82 4.17 -19.64
N PRO A 127 -8.11 3.97 -19.35
CA PRO A 127 -8.60 2.66 -18.89
C PRO A 127 -8.15 1.55 -19.84
N SER A 128 -7.68 0.43 -19.32
CA SER A 128 -7.03 -0.60 -20.16
C SER A 128 -8.00 -1.30 -21.10
N ASP A 129 -9.29 -1.31 -20.77
CA ASP A 129 -10.39 -1.79 -21.60
C ASP A 129 -10.80 -0.81 -22.71
N GLN A 130 -10.28 0.42 -22.70
CA GLN A 130 -10.60 1.46 -23.68
C GLN A 130 -9.40 1.88 -24.55
N VAL A 131 -8.29 1.14 -24.48
CA VAL A 131 -7.12 1.39 -25.34
C VAL A 131 -7.53 1.33 -26.82
N GLY A 132 -7.17 2.37 -27.58
CA GLY A 132 -7.48 2.49 -29.01
C GLY A 132 -8.79 3.22 -29.34
N HIS A 133 -9.52 3.71 -28.34
CA HIS A 133 -10.64 4.63 -28.53
C HIS A 133 -10.13 6.08 -28.40
N ASP A 134 -10.65 6.96 -29.25
CA ASP A 134 -10.33 8.39 -29.20
C ASP A 134 -10.94 9.05 -27.93
N ASP A 135 -10.29 10.10 -27.43
CA ASP A 135 -10.75 10.99 -26.35
C ASP A 135 -10.91 10.42 -24.92
N GLN A 136 -10.28 9.28 -24.58
CA GLN A 136 -10.34 8.70 -23.22
C GLN A 136 -9.10 8.96 -22.35
N GLN A 137 -8.23 9.86 -22.79
CA GLN A 137 -6.98 10.16 -22.08
C GLN A 137 -7.25 11.04 -20.85
N ILE A 138 -6.81 10.57 -19.69
CA ILE A 138 -6.94 11.26 -18.41
C ILE A 138 -5.54 11.62 -17.91
N CYS A 139 -5.32 12.90 -17.60
CA CYS A 139 -4.12 13.35 -16.91
C CYS A 139 -4.37 13.35 -15.40
N THR A 140 -3.45 12.75 -14.63
CA THR A 140 -3.51 12.78 -13.17
C THR A 140 -2.11 12.88 -12.55
N ARG A 141 -2.03 13.53 -11.39
CA ARG A 141 -0.80 13.62 -10.63
C ARG A 141 -0.56 12.36 -9.81
N SER A 142 0.67 11.87 -9.82
CA SER A 142 1.03 10.61 -9.15
C SER A 142 2.34 10.69 -8.36
N HIS A 143 2.38 9.91 -7.28
CA HIS A 143 3.57 9.64 -6.47
C HIS A 143 4.45 8.51 -7.04
N LEU A 144 3.98 7.82 -8.09
CA LEU A 144 4.61 6.65 -8.66
C LEU A 144 5.67 6.96 -9.73
N GLY A 145 6.11 8.22 -9.83
CA GLY A 145 7.02 8.65 -10.90
C GLY A 145 8.33 7.88 -10.97
N HIS A 146 8.83 7.37 -9.85
CA HIS A 146 10.08 6.61 -9.80
C HIS A 146 9.97 5.19 -10.40
N VAL A 147 8.74 4.69 -10.63
CA VAL A 147 8.48 3.33 -11.13
C VAL A 147 7.72 3.28 -12.45
N LEU A 148 6.89 4.27 -12.73
CA LEU A 148 6.09 4.34 -13.96
C LEU A 148 6.93 4.81 -15.15
N LYS A 149 6.62 4.23 -16.30
CA LYS A 149 7.11 4.55 -17.63
C LYS A 149 5.96 4.42 -18.63
N PRO A 150 6.01 5.13 -19.76
CA PRO A 150 5.12 4.86 -20.89
C PRO A 150 5.10 3.36 -21.25
N GLY A 151 3.91 2.82 -21.48
CA GLY A 151 3.68 1.40 -21.77
C GLY A 151 3.52 0.48 -20.57
N ASP A 152 3.62 1.00 -19.34
CA ASP A 152 3.32 0.22 -18.14
C ASP A 152 1.80 0.08 -17.92
N LEU A 153 1.41 -0.99 -17.22
CA LEU A 153 0.09 -1.13 -16.61
C LEU A 153 0.13 -0.71 -15.14
N VAL A 154 -0.90 0.00 -14.69
CA VAL A 154 -1.00 0.54 -13.33
C VAL A 154 -2.42 0.37 -12.79
N LEU A 155 -2.55 0.00 -11.52
CA LEU A 155 -3.83 -0.02 -10.82
C LEU A 155 -4.12 1.35 -10.22
N GLY A 156 -5.36 1.80 -10.41
CA GLY A 156 -5.87 3.03 -9.83
C GLY A 156 -7.38 3.00 -9.60
N TYR A 157 -7.89 4.04 -8.95
CA TYR A 157 -9.33 4.26 -8.78
C TYR A 157 -9.80 5.27 -9.81
N HIS A 158 -10.86 4.93 -10.55
CA HIS A 158 -11.57 5.87 -11.42
C HIS A 158 -12.62 6.61 -10.59
N VAL A 159 -12.20 7.68 -9.91
CA VAL A 159 -12.97 8.36 -8.86
C VAL A 159 -14.34 8.82 -9.38
N ARG A 160 -14.40 9.42 -10.58
CA ARG A 160 -15.67 9.87 -11.18
C ARG A 160 -16.68 8.75 -11.48
N ASN A 161 -16.22 7.51 -11.64
CA ASN A 161 -17.08 6.39 -12.04
C ASN A 161 -17.52 5.55 -10.84
N ILE A 162 -16.98 5.82 -9.65
CA ILE A 162 -17.29 5.08 -8.44
C ILE A 162 -18.29 5.88 -7.61
N ASN A 163 -19.46 5.30 -7.34
CA ASN A 163 -20.36 5.84 -6.34
C ASN A 163 -19.78 5.58 -4.93
N ALA A 164 -19.14 6.60 -4.37
CA ALA A 164 -18.61 6.56 -3.03
C ALA A 164 -19.69 6.95 -2.01
N ASN A 165 -19.92 6.12 -1.00
CA ASN A 165 -20.74 6.50 0.14
C ASN A 165 -19.89 7.25 1.17
N SER A 166 -19.58 8.52 0.90
CA SER A 166 -18.72 9.34 1.78
C SER A 166 -19.14 10.80 1.79
N ALA A 167 -19.78 11.23 2.87
CA ALA A 167 -20.15 12.64 3.08
C ALA A 167 -18.94 13.59 3.00
N LEU A 168 -17.76 13.16 3.47
CA LEU A 168 -16.54 13.96 3.38
C LEU A 168 -16.12 14.21 1.94
N LEU A 169 -16.28 13.21 1.05
CA LEU A 169 -15.99 13.37 -0.37
C LEU A 169 -17.04 14.27 -1.04
N ASP A 170 -18.31 14.11 -0.68
CA ASP A 170 -19.42 14.90 -1.24
C ASP A 170 -19.30 16.40 -0.88
N GLU A 171 -18.70 16.72 0.27
CA GLU A 171 -18.42 18.09 0.72
C GLU A 171 -17.17 18.73 0.05
N MET A 172 -16.37 17.97 -0.68
CA MET A 172 -15.21 18.50 -1.40
C MET A 172 -15.63 19.30 -2.62
N LYS A 173 -14.82 20.29 -2.99
CA LYS A 173 -15.02 21.00 -4.26
C LYS A 173 -14.70 20.05 -5.42
N PRO A 174 -15.48 20.05 -6.51
CA PRO A 174 -15.21 19.22 -7.67
C PRO A 174 -13.78 19.37 -8.21
N ASP A 175 -13.24 20.59 -8.23
CA ASP A 175 -11.88 20.89 -8.70
C ASP A 175 -10.76 20.32 -7.79
N GLU A 176 -11.08 19.97 -6.54
CA GLU A 176 -10.14 19.37 -5.59
C GLU A 176 -10.17 17.82 -5.64
N VAL A 177 -11.13 17.24 -6.36
CA VAL A 177 -11.29 15.78 -6.49
C VAL A 177 -10.64 15.33 -7.81
N PRO A 178 -9.57 14.51 -7.76
CA PRO A 178 -8.94 14.00 -8.98
C PRO A 178 -9.82 12.97 -9.67
N ASP A 179 -9.80 12.94 -11.00
CA ASP A 179 -10.60 11.98 -11.78
C ASP A 179 -10.11 10.54 -11.63
N VAL A 180 -8.79 10.38 -11.51
CA VAL A 180 -8.10 9.10 -11.31
C VAL A 180 -7.05 9.23 -10.22
N ILE A 181 -6.96 8.23 -9.34
CA ILE A 181 -5.88 8.10 -8.35
C ILE A 181 -5.09 6.82 -8.63
N LEU A 182 -3.84 6.96 -9.08
CA LEU A 182 -2.95 5.82 -9.33
C LEU A 182 -2.31 5.33 -8.03
N VAL A 183 -2.34 4.02 -7.80
CA VAL A 183 -1.98 3.40 -6.51
C VAL A 183 -0.78 2.47 -6.61
N ARG A 184 -0.76 1.57 -7.61
CA ARG A 184 0.32 0.58 -7.72
C ARG A 184 0.57 0.12 -9.14
N LYS A 185 1.84 0.18 -9.57
CA LYS A 185 2.29 -0.42 -10.83
C LYS A 185 2.06 -1.94 -10.85
N ILE A 186 1.52 -2.44 -11.95
CA ILE A 186 1.48 -3.86 -12.26
C ILE A 186 2.82 -4.24 -12.88
N TYR A 187 3.42 -5.32 -12.39
CA TYR A 187 4.66 -5.85 -12.92
C TYR A 187 4.38 -7.21 -13.53
N ASP A 188 4.76 -7.40 -14.79
CA ASP A 188 4.80 -8.71 -15.39
C ASP A 188 5.78 -9.60 -14.60
N ARG A 189 5.20 -10.59 -13.90
CA ARG A 189 5.94 -11.53 -13.05
C ARG A 189 6.90 -12.39 -13.89
N THR A 190 6.53 -12.72 -15.12
CA THR A 190 7.34 -13.57 -16.00
C THR A 190 8.61 -12.85 -16.46
N MET A 191 8.49 -11.58 -16.84
CA MET A 191 9.63 -10.73 -17.21
C MET A 191 10.53 -10.41 -16.01
N ARG A 192 9.96 -10.26 -14.81
CA ARG A 192 10.74 -10.07 -13.56
C ARG A 192 11.56 -11.29 -13.18
N GLN A 193 11.01 -12.50 -13.32
CA GLN A 193 11.74 -13.73 -13.01
C GLN A 193 12.94 -13.91 -13.95
N ARG A 194 12.79 -13.62 -15.25
CA ARG A 194 13.89 -13.69 -16.24
C ARG A 194 15.07 -12.77 -15.89
N ARG A 195 14.80 -11.57 -15.34
CA ARG A 195 15.84 -10.61 -14.93
C ARG A 195 16.59 -10.99 -13.65
N ARG A 196 16.06 -11.90 -12.83
CA ARG A 196 16.66 -12.33 -11.55
C ARG A 196 17.57 -13.55 -11.65
N ASN A 197 17.87 -14.04 -12.86
CA ASN A 197 18.82 -15.13 -13.06
C ASN A 197 20.29 -14.70 -12.91
N TRP A 198 20.60 -13.78 -11.99
CA TRP A 198 21.97 -13.46 -11.63
C TRP A 198 22.52 -14.59 -10.77
N LYS A 199 23.12 -15.59 -11.40
CA LYS A 199 23.99 -16.54 -10.72
C LYS A 199 25.32 -15.84 -10.43
N LEU A 200 25.69 -15.73 -9.16
CA LEU A 200 27.03 -15.31 -8.78
C LEU A 200 28.01 -16.32 -9.40
N LYS A 201 28.83 -15.88 -10.36
CA LYS A 201 29.74 -16.80 -11.07
C LYS A 201 30.91 -17.25 -10.20
N ARG A 202 31.38 -16.38 -9.30
CA ARG A 202 32.51 -16.62 -8.41
C ARG A 202 32.57 -15.50 -7.37
N LEU A 203 32.77 -15.84 -6.10
CA LEU A 203 33.08 -14.88 -5.04
C LEU A 203 34.61 -14.77 -4.91
N VAL A 204 35.15 -13.55 -4.92
CA VAL A 204 36.59 -13.28 -4.73
C VAL A 204 36.74 -12.40 -3.51
N GLU A 205 37.49 -12.87 -2.52
CA GLU A 205 37.81 -12.13 -1.30
C GLU A 205 39.32 -12.03 -1.19
N ASN A 206 39.85 -10.81 -1.07
CA ASN A 206 41.29 -10.51 -0.95
C ASN A 206 42.17 -11.15 -2.04
N GLY A 207 41.67 -11.24 -3.28
CA GLY A 207 42.40 -11.83 -4.41
C GLY A 207 42.33 -13.35 -4.51
N ASN A 208 41.72 -14.02 -3.52
CA ASN A 208 41.51 -15.46 -3.54
C ASN A 208 40.08 -15.80 -3.94
N VAL A 209 39.94 -16.84 -4.75
CA VAL A 209 38.65 -17.41 -5.09
C VAL A 209 38.14 -18.18 -3.87
N VAL A 210 37.01 -17.75 -3.33
CA VAL A 210 36.33 -18.51 -2.26
C VAL A 210 35.74 -19.75 -2.92
N ASN A 211 36.27 -20.93 -2.60
CA ASN A 211 35.70 -22.19 -3.06
C ASN A 211 34.34 -22.38 -2.39
N ASP A 212 33.35 -22.81 -3.16
CA ASP A 212 32.00 -23.11 -2.66
C ASP A 212 32.12 -24.12 -1.50
N THR A 213 31.91 -23.66 -0.27
CA THR A 213 31.52 -24.56 0.81
C THR A 213 30.15 -25.08 0.42
N ALA A 214 30.08 -26.37 0.12
CA ALA A 214 28.87 -27.06 -0.28
C ALA A 214 27.67 -26.59 0.56
N SER A 215 26.76 -25.88 -0.08
CA SER A 215 25.40 -25.71 0.40
C SER A 215 24.89 -27.11 0.69
N VAL A 216 24.59 -27.40 1.94
CA VAL A 216 23.88 -28.63 2.30
C VAL A 216 22.49 -28.49 1.67
N GLU A 217 22.32 -29.11 0.50
CA GLU A 217 21.02 -29.34 -0.09
C GLU A 217 20.28 -30.26 0.90
N ASN A 218 19.30 -29.71 1.61
CA ASN A 218 18.29 -30.55 2.24
C ASN A 218 17.51 -31.23 1.11
N GLU A 219 17.97 -32.40 0.69
CA GLU A 219 17.16 -33.39 -0.01
C GLU A 219 15.98 -33.75 0.91
N PHE A 220 14.80 -33.20 0.60
CA PHE A 220 13.57 -33.83 1.03
C PHE A 220 13.39 -35.09 0.19
N GLU A 221 13.89 -36.22 0.69
CA GLU A 221 13.45 -37.53 0.21
C GLU A 221 11.96 -37.66 0.47
N VAL A 222 11.15 -37.63 -0.59
CA VAL A 222 9.80 -38.16 -0.55
C VAL A 222 9.93 -39.68 -0.47
N GLY A 223 10.02 -40.18 0.77
CA GLY A 223 10.02 -41.60 1.06
C GLY A 223 8.74 -42.22 0.51
N ASN A 224 8.88 -42.94 -0.60
CA ASN A 224 7.84 -43.79 -1.16
C ASN A 224 7.86 -45.10 -0.37
N ASP A 225 7.33 -45.06 0.86
CA ASP A 225 7.18 -46.24 1.71
C ASP A 225 5.88 -47.00 1.32
N PRO A 226 5.95 -48.23 0.77
CA PRO A 226 4.77 -49.00 0.38
C PRO A 226 4.00 -49.62 1.56
N SER A 227 4.39 -49.36 2.81
CA SER A 227 3.85 -50.08 3.98
C SER A 227 2.54 -49.53 4.58
N PHE A 228 1.99 -48.43 4.06
CA PHE A 228 0.64 -47.96 4.45
C PHE A 228 -0.40 -48.22 3.34
N ARG A 229 -0.72 -49.50 3.16
CA ARG A 229 -2.02 -49.94 2.64
C ARG A 229 -2.60 -50.99 3.58
N ALA A 230 -3.32 -50.55 4.62
CA ALA A 230 -4.35 -51.34 5.28
C ALA A 230 -5.21 -50.43 6.16
N PHE A 231 -6.53 -50.54 5.95
CA PHE A 231 -7.69 -49.94 6.61
C PHE A 231 -8.06 -48.51 6.16
#